data_AF-A0A7X2J276-F1
#
_entry.id   AF-A0A7X2J276-F1
#
_cell.length_a   1.000
_cell.length_b   1.000
_cell.length_c   1.000
_cell.angle_alpha   90.00
_cell.angle_beta   90.00
_cell.angle_gamma   90.00
#
_symmetry.space_group_name_H-M   'P 1'
#
loop_
_entity.id
_entity.type
_entity.pdbx_description
1 polymer ?
#
loop_
_entity_poly.entity_id
_entity_poly.type
_entity_poly.pdbx_seq_one_letter_code
_entity_poly.pdbx_strand_id
1 'polypeptide(L)'
;MTETQKQDKQSESDNTELLLNIERQIAVTQWIQAFGVFAESILLVKLFSIKNGTSRNPAVISGEQKIVTGNWVQTIGQVLEAAGVTAQIDGPSIGLQRLTVTGDIIQSIGAALQAAGGEQIIAAEVTQQAFEPFIP
;
A
#
# COMPACT_ATOMS: atom_id res chain seq x y z
N MET A 1 -47.83 2.71 -19.35
CA MET A 1 -46.80 3.25 -18.45
C MET A 1 -47.04 4.75 -18.32
N THR A 2 -47.16 5.25 -17.09
CA THR A 2 -47.33 6.69 -16.80
C THR A 2 -45.99 7.42 -16.94
N GLU A 3 -45.99 8.74 -17.13
CA GLU A 3 -44.76 9.55 -17.23
C GLU A 3 -43.85 9.39 -16.00
N THR A 4 -44.45 9.28 -14.81
CA THR A 4 -43.74 9.00 -13.55
C THR A 4 -42.95 7.68 -13.60
N GLN A 5 -43.54 6.61 -14.15
CA GLN A 5 -42.86 5.31 -14.30
C GLN A 5 -41.72 5.32 -15.32
N LYS A 6 -41.73 6.25 -16.28
CA LYS A 6 -40.62 6.45 -17.22
C LYS A 6 -39.48 7.23 -16.57
N GLN A 7 -39.80 8.25 -15.78
CA GLN A 7 -38.83 9.05 -15.04
C GLN A 7 -38.07 8.21 -13.99
N ASP A 8 -38.78 7.36 -13.24
CA ASP A 8 -38.16 6.51 -12.22
C ASP A 8 -37.19 5.49 -12.83
N LYS A 9 -37.57 4.86 -13.95
CA LYS A 9 -36.70 3.91 -14.66
C LYS A 9 -35.47 4.56 -15.28
N GLN A 10 -35.62 5.79 -15.78
CA GLN A 10 -34.48 6.54 -16.33
C GLN A 10 -33.50 6.91 -15.21
N SER A 11 -34.00 7.45 -14.10
CA SER A 11 -33.19 7.80 -12.92
C SER A 11 -32.44 6.58 -12.36
N GLU A 12 -33.09 5.42 -12.29
CA GLU A 12 -32.47 4.17 -11.83
C GLU A 12 -31.37 3.66 -12.76
N SER A 13 -31.58 3.77 -14.08
CA SER A 13 -30.58 3.47 -15.10
C SER A 13 -29.36 4.40 -15.00
N ASP A 14 -29.60 5.70 -14.87
CA ASP A 14 -28.54 6.72 -14.80
C ASP A 14 -27.69 6.53 -13.53
N ASN A 15 -28.30 6.24 -12.40
CA ASN A 15 -27.59 5.97 -11.14
C ASN A 15 -26.70 4.71 -11.22
N THR A 16 -27.18 3.68 -11.92
CA THR A 16 -26.42 2.43 -12.12
C THR A 16 -25.17 2.67 -12.97
N GLU A 17 -25.30 3.47 -14.04
CA GLU A 17 -24.17 3.83 -14.90
C GLU A 17 -23.13 4.69 -14.16
N LEU A 18 -23.58 5.65 -13.35
CA LEU A 18 -22.69 6.47 -12.51
C LEU A 18 -21.91 5.62 -11.52
N LEU A 19 -22.56 4.65 -10.86
CA LEU A 19 -21.92 3.75 -9.92
C LEU A 19 -20.83 2.91 -10.60
N LEU A 20 -21.15 2.30 -11.74
CA LEU A 20 -20.18 1.52 -12.52
C LEU A 20 -18.98 2.36 -12.98
N ASN A 21 -19.23 3.61 -13.38
CA ASN A 21 -18.17 4.52 -13.78
C ASN A 21 -17.24 4.87 -12.61
N ILE A 22 -17.78 5.04 -11.40
CA ILE A 22 -16.98 5.28 -10.19
C ILE A 22 -16.18 4.02 -9.84
N GLU A 23 -16.76 2.82 -9.88
CA GLU A 23 -16.05 1.57 -9.61
C GLU A 23 -14.85 1.36 -10.56
N ARG A 24 -15.01 1.71 -11.85
CA ARG A 24 -13.91 1.72 -12.81
C ARG A 24 -12.81 2.72 -12.44
N GLN A 25 -13.17 3.92 -11.98
CA GLN A 25 -12.19 4.91 -11.53
C GLN A 25 -11.43 4.42 -10.28
N ILE A 26 -12.11 3.74 -9.36
CA ILE A 26 -11.49 3.13 -8.18
C ILE A 26 -10.48 2.06 -8.64
N ALA A 27 -10.84 1.17 -9.57
CA ALA A 27 -9.91 0.16 -10.08
C ALA A 27 -8.65 0.78 -10.72
N VAL A 28 -8.81 1.84 -11.51
CA VAL A 28 -7.67 2.58 -12.08
C VAL A 28 -6.79 3.18 -10.97
N THR A 29 -7.40 3.76 -9.94
CA THR A 29 -6.68 4.34 -8.81
C THR A 29 -5.86 3.29 -8.06
N GLN A 30 -6.43 2.10 -7.85
CA GLN A 30 -5.75 0.97 -7.20
C GLN A 30 -4.51 0.51 -7.97
N TRP A 31 -4.58 0.48 -9.31
CA TRP A 31 -3.40 0.20 -10.13
C TRP A 31 -2.35 1.31 -10.08
N ILE A 32 -2.77 2.58 -10.03
CA ILE A 32 -1.83 3.70 -9.83
C ILE A 32 -1.10 3.55 -8.49
N GLN A 33 -1.81 3.20 -7.41
CA GLN A 33 -1.20 2.93 -6.11
C GLN A 33 -0.22 1.76 -6.17
N ALA A 34 -0.59 0.65 -6.85
CA ALA A 34 0.28 -0.50 -7.05
C ALA A 34 1.62 -0.13 -7.72
N PHE A 35 1.58 0.70 -8.77
CA PHE A 35 2.80 1.18 -9.42
C PHE A 35 3.59 2.15 -8.54
N GLY A 36 2.91 2.99 -7.75
CA GLY A 36 3.54 3.90 -6.81
C GLY A 36 4.38 3.17 -5.75
N VAL A 37 3.77 2.21 -5.06
CA VAL A 37 4.45 1.42 -4.02
C VAL A 37 5.53 0.51 -4.61
N PHE A 38 5.33 -0.04 -5.81
CA PHE A 38 6.37 -0.80 -6.51
C PHE A 38 7.59 0.06 -6.85
N ALA A 39 7.37 1.27 -7.37
CA ALA A 39 8.45 2.20 -7.66
C ALA A 39 9.21 2.59 -6.38
N GLU A 40 8.49 2.84 -5.28
CA GLU A 40 9.08 3.08 -3.97
C GLU A 40 9.95 1.91 -3.50
N SER A 41 9.46 0.67 -3.62
CA SER A 41 10.23 -0.54 -3.30
C SER A 41 11.57 -0.59 -4.03
N ILE A 42 11.62 -0.28 -5.34
CA ILE A 42 12.87 -0.23 -6.10
C ILE A 42 13.81 0.88 -5.59
N LEU A 43 13.26 2.06 -5.28
CA LEU A 43 14.05 3.18 -4.76
C LEU A 43 14.63 2.88 -3.38
N LEU A 44 13.86 2.23 -2.50
CA LEU A 44 14.31 1.79 -1.18
C LEU A 44 15.42 0.74 -1.28
N VAL A 45 15.33 -0.22 -2.21
CA VAL A 45 16.40 -1.20 -2.46
C VAL A 45 17.69 -0.50 -2.91
N LYS A 46 17.59 0.47 -3.82
CA LYS A 46 18.75 1.26 -4.27
C LYS A 46 19.36 2.05 -3.12
N LEU A 47 18.54 2.73 -2.33
CA LEU A 47 18.96 3.51 -1.18
C LEU A 47 19.68 2.63 -0.15
N PHE A 48 19.08 1.49 0.20
CA PHE A 48 19.66 0.52 1.12
C PHE A 48 21.01 0.00 0.62
N SER A 49 21.12 -0.34 -0.66
CA SER A 49 22.37 -0.86 -1.26
C SER A 49 23.51 0.16 -1.20
N ILE A 50 23.22 1.45 -1.48
CA ILE A 50 24.21 2.52 -1.39
C ILE A 50 24.64 2.73 0.06
N LYS A 51 23.68 2.83 0.99
CA LYS A 51 23.98 3.10 2.40
C LYS A 51 24.68 1.92 3.10
N ASN A 52 24.39 0.68 2.71
CA ASN A 52 25.01 -0.51 3.31
C ASN A 52 26.51 -0.62 3.00
N GLY A 53 27.01 0.04 1.96
CA GLY A 53 28.44 0.18 1.68
C GLY A 53 29.19 1.10 2.64
N THR A 54 28.48 1.83 3.50
CA THR A 54 29.06 2.72 4.52
C THR A 54 29.14 1.99 5.86
N SER A 55 30.24 2.19 6.62
CA SER A 55 30.36 1.67 8.00
C SER A 55 29.25 2.27 8.88
N ARG A 56 28.18 1.50 9.12
CA ARG A 56 27.00 1.92 9.86
C ARG A 56 26.69 0.97 11.02
N ASN A 57 25.94 1.49 11.98
CA ASN A 57 25.41 0.71 13.09
C ASN A 57 24.59 -0.49 12.56
N PRO A 58 24.89 -1.75 12.97
CA PRO A 58 24.15 -2.94 12.54
C PRO A 58 22.64 -2.88 12.83
N ALA A 59 22.22 -2.20 13.89
CA ALA A 59 20.80 -2.03 14.23
C ALA A 59 20.08 -1.15 13.20
N VAL A 60 20.75 -0.11 12.67
CA VAL A 60 20.20 0.75 11.59
C VAL A 60 20.06 -0.05 10.30
N ILE A 61 21.07 -0.86 9.96
CA ILE A 61 21.02 -1.74 8.77
C ILE A 61 19.83 -2.70 8.85
N SER A 62 19.64 -3.35 10.02
CA SER A 62 18.53 -4.26 10.25
C SER A 62 17.17 -3.55 10.20
N GLY A 63 17.07 -2.32 10.73
CA GLY A 63 15.85 -1.52 10.65
C GLY A 63 15.48 -1.14 9.20
N GLU A 64 16.45 -0.68 8.40
CA GLU A 64 16.21 -0.37 6.98
C GLU A 64 15.84 -1.62 6.17
N GLN A 65 16.43 -2.78 6.49
CA GLN A 65 16.04 -4.05 5.86
C GLN A 65 14.58 -4.40 6.14
N LYS A 66 14.08 -4.15 7.37
CA LYS A 66 12.66 -4.33 7.69
C LYS A 66 11.78 -3.36 6.90
N ILE A 67 12.20 -2.12 6.72
CA ILE A 67 11.47 -1.12 5.92
C ILE A 67 11.35 -1.60 4.46
N VAL A 68 12.47 -1.98 3.84
CA VAL A 68 12.48 -2.51 2.46
C VAL A 68 11.57 -3.74 2.35
N THR A 69 11.66 -4.67 3.31
CA THR A 69 10.83 -5.88 3.33
C THR A 69 9.34 -5.54 3.46
N GLY A 70 8.99 -4.63 4.36
CA GLY A 70 7.62 -4.21 4.57
C GLY A 70 7.01 -3.51 3.35
N ASN A 71 7.80 -2.73 2.60
CA ASN A 71 7.33 -2.09 1.36
C ASN A 71 7.05 -3.12 0.24
N TRP A 72 7.90 -4.14 0.10
CA TRP A 72 7.61 -5.25 -0.83
C TRP A 72 6.36 -6.05 -0.45
N VAL A 73 6.13 -6.28 0.85
CA VAL A 73 4.90 -6.90 1.34
C VAL A 73 3.68 -6.05 0.99
N GLN A 74 3.74 -4.73 1.19
CA GLN A 74 2.69 -3.81 0.74
C GLN A 74 2.43 -3.87 -0.75
N THR A 75 3.49 -3.91 -1.56
CA THR A 75 3.37 -4.02 -3.02
C THR A 75 2.56 -5.25 -3.44
N ILE A 76 2.81 -6.40 -2.81
CA ILE A 76 2.04 -7.62 -3.08
C ILE A 76 0.57 -7.43 -2.71
N GLY A 77 0.31 -6.91 -1.52
CA GLY A 77 -1.07 -6.68 -1.05
C GLY A 77 -1.84 -5.71 -1.95
N GLN A 78 -1.19 -4.63 -2.40
CA GLN A 78 -1.78 -3.62 -3.27
C GLN A 78 -2.13 -4.17 -4.67
N VAL A 79 -1.31 -5.09 -5.20
CA VAL A 79 -1.61 -5.77 -6.47
C VAL A 79 -2.82 -6.72 -6.32
N LEU A 80 -2.94 -7.43 -5.20
CA LEU A 80 -4.09 -8.29 -4.93
C LEU A 80 -5.38 -7.48 -4.77
N GLU A 81 -5.31 -6.33 -4.08
CA GLU A 81 -6.42 -5.39 -3.96
C GLU A 81 -6.84 -4.88 -5.34
N ALA A 82 -5.90 -4.37 -6.15
CA ALA A 82 -6.19 -3.86 -7.49
C ALA A 82 -6.81 -4.92 -8.41
N ALA A 83 -6.30 -6.15 -8.37
CA ALA A 83 -6.88 -7.28 -9.12
C ALA A 83 -8.29 -7.63 -8.64
N GLY A 84 -8.51 -7.67 -7.32
CA GLY A 84 -9.81 -7.96 -6.71
C GLY A 84 -10.86 -6.89 -7.02
N VAL A 85 -10.51 -5.61 -6.94
CA VAL A 85 -11.40 -4.48 -7.31
C VAL A 85 -11.71 -4.51 -8.80
N THR A 86 -10.71 -4.76 -9.65
CA THR A 86 -10.91 -4.84 -11.11
C THR A 86 -11.91 -5.94 -11.47
N ALA A 87 -11.74 -7.14 -10.90
CA ALA A 87 -12.62 -8.26 -11.19
C ALA A 87 -14.06 -8.06 -10.68
N GLN A 88 -14.28 -7.25 -9.64
CA GLN A 88 -15.62 -6.98 -9.11
C GLN A 88 -16.48 -6.14 -10.06
N ILE A 89 -15.87 -5.36 -10.95
CA ILE A 89 -16.57 -4.58 -11.99
C ILE A 89 -17.38 -5.49 -12.92
N ASP A 90 -16.85 -6.68 -13.25
CA ASP A 90 -17.50 -7.63 -14.16
C ASP A 90 -18.52 -8.53 -13.44
N GLY A 91 -18.52 -8.54 -12.11
CA GLY A 91 -19.43 -9.36 -11.31
C GLY A 91 -18.96 -9.50 -9.86
N PRO A 92 -19.58 -8.79 -8.90
CA PRO A 92 -19.17 -8.89 -7.51
C PRO A 92 -19.44 -10.30 -6.96
N SER A 93 -18.47 -10.83 -6.21
CA SER A 93 -18.62 -12.10 -5.50
C SER A 93 -17.89 -12.05 -4.16
N ILE A 94 -18.35 -12.89 -3.22
CA ILE A 94 -17.69 -13.05 -1.91
C ILE A 94 -16.22 -13.44 -2.08
N GLY A 95 -15.88 -14.23 -3.11
CA GLY A 95 -14.50 -14.61 -3.41
C GLY A 95 -13.61 -13.42 -3.75
N LEU A 96 -14.10 -12.51 -4.60
CA LEU A 96 -13.35 -11.31 -5.01
C LEU A 96 -13.26 -10.26 -3.89
N GLN A 97 -14.31 -10.14 -3.08
CA GLN A 97 -14.27 -9.32 -1.86
C GLN A 97 -13.20 -9.85 -0.88
N ARG A 98 -13.14 -11.18 -0.68
CA ARG A 98 -12.10 -11.80 0.13
C ARG A 98 -10.71 -11.56 -0.43
N LEU A 99 -10.53 -11.60 -1.75
CA LEU A 99 -9.25 -11.30 -2.39
C LEU A 99 -8.81 -9.86 -2.09
N THR A 100 -9.73 -8.91 -2.23
CA THR A 100 -9.51 -7.49 -1.93
C THR A 100 -9.09 -7.29 -0.47
N VAL A 101 -9.86 -7.83 0.48
CA VAL A 101 -9.56 -7.78 1.92
C VAL A 101 -8.25 -8.48 2.27
N THR A 102 -7.91 -9.58 1.59
CA THR A 102 -6.61 -10.25 1.77
C THR A 102 -5.47 -9.32 1.35
N GLY A 103 -5.65 -8.58 0.26
CA GLY A 103 -4.74 -7.51 -0.17
C GLY A 103 -4.52 -6.49 0.95
N ASP A 104 -5.58 -5.93 1.52
CA ASP A 104 -5.53 -4.94 2.62
C ASP A 104 -4.81 -5.46 3.87
N ILE A 105 -5.07 -6.72 4.24
CA ILE A 105 -4.40 -7.37 5.37
C ILE A 105 -2.90 -7.48 5.11
N ILE A 106 -2.50 -7.92 3.92
CA ILE A 106 -1.09 -8.02 3.55
C ILE A 106 -0.42 -6.64 3.58
N GLN A 107 -1.09 -5.59 3.06
CA GLN A 107 -0.59 -4.22 3.14
C GLN A 107 -0.38 -3.75 4.58
N SER A 108 -1.32 -4.06 5.46
CA SER A 108 -1.25 -3.72 6.89
C SER A 108 -0.06 -4.41 7.58
N ILE A 109 0.23 -5.67 7.26
CA ILE A 109 1.42 -6.38 7.75
C ILE A 109 2.69 -5.68 7.28
N GLY A 110 2.76 -5.30 6.00
CA GLY A 110 3.89 -4.56 5.46
C GLY A 110 4.09 -3.20 6.13
N ALA A 111 2.99 -2.49 6.46
CA ALA A 111 3.05 -1.23 7.21
C ALA A 111 3.61 -1.42 8.62
N ALA A 112 3.16 -2.46 9.32
CA ALA A 112 3.66 -2.80 10.64
C ALA A 112 5.17 -3.12 10.63
N LEU A 113 5.66 -3.83 9.60
CA LEU A 113 7.09 -4.10 9.43
C LEU A 113 7.91 -2.83 9.21
N GLN A 114 7.39 -1.88 8.43
CA GLN A 114 8.04 -0.58 8.21
C GLN A 114 8.11 0.23 9.50
N ALA A 115 7.01 0.30 10.25
CA ALA A 115 6.97 1.00 11.54
C ALA A 115 7.97 0.40 12.54
N ALA A 116 7.99 -0.93 12.68
CA ALA A 116 8.95 -1.63 13.54
C ALA A 116 10.41 -1.41 13.10
N GLY A 117 10.67 -1.31 11.79
CA GLY A 117 11.97 -0.94 11.25
C GLY A 117 12.38 0.49 11.62
N GLY A 118 11.45 1.45 11.49
CA GLY A 118 11.65 2.84 11.88
C GLY A 118 11.97 3.02 13.36
N GLU A 119 11.21 2.37 14.25
CA GLU A 119 11.47 2.39 15.69
C GLU A 119 12.88 1.87 16.03
N GLN A 120 13.32 0.80 15.36
CA GLN A 120 14.66 0.23 15.56
C GLN A 120 15.77 1.21 15.14
N ILE A 121 15.58 1.95 14.04
CA ILE A 121 16.54 2.97 13.59
C ILE A 121 16.63 4.09 14.64
N ILE A 122 15.48 4.62 15.08
CA ILE A 122 15.43 5.70 16.09
C ILE A 122 16.12 5.25 17.38
N ALA A 123 15.83 4.06 17.88
CA ALA A 123 16.45 3.54 19.09
C ALA A 123 17.98 3.42 18.97
N ALA A 124 18.47 3.01 17.80
CA ALA A 124 19.90 2.91 17.53
C ALA A 124 20.59 4.29 17.48
N GLU A 125 19.95 5.27 16.86
CA GLU A 125 20.47 6.65 16.76
C GLU A 125 20.48 7.37 18.11
N VAL A 126 19.41 7.25 18.90
CA VAL A 126 19.33 7.79 20.27
C VAL A 126 20.42 7.20 21.15
N THR A 127 20.64 5.88 21.07
CA THR A 127 21.71 5.23 21.83
C THR A 127 23.08 5.80 21.43
N GLN A 128 23.35 5.95 20.13
CA GLN A 128 24.64 6.47 19.66
C GLN A 128 24.89 7.92 20.12
N GLN A 129 23.88 8.79 20.07
CA GLN A 129 23.99 10.18 20.54
C GLN A 129 24.22 10.29 22.05
N ALA A 130 23.68 9.37 22.85
CA ALA A 130 23.88 9.37 24.30
C ALA A 130 25.33 9.05 24.73
N PHE A 131 26.16 8.50 23.83
CA PHE A 131 27.55 8.11 24.10
C PHE A 131 28.60 9.01 23.42
N GLU A 132 28.21 10.06 22.69
CA GLU A 132 29.15 11.08 22.22
C GLU A 132 29.49 11.99 23.42
N PRO A 133 30.73 11.97 23.96
CA PRO A 133 31.10 12.86 25.05
C PRO A 133 30.98 14.31 24.57
N PHE A 134 30.23 15.13 25.33
CA PHE A 134 30.19 16.58 25.10
C PHE A 134 31.61 17.14 25.22
N ILE A 135 32.21 17.52 24.10
CA ILE A 135 33.47 18.27 24.06
C ILE A 135 33.08 19.76 23.96
N PRO A 136 33.23 20.56 25.05
CA PRO A 136 32.94 21.99 25.04
C PRO A 136 33.88 22.80 24.13
#